data_AF-A0A2E6QIL7-F1
#
_entry.id   AF-A0A2E6QIL7-F1
#
_cell.length_a   1.000
_cell.length_b   1.000
_cell.length_c   1.000
_cell.angle_alpha   90.00
_cell.angle_beta   90.00
_cell.angle_gamma   90.00
#
_symmetry.space_group_name_H-M   'P 1'
#
loop_
_entity.id
_entity.type
_entity.pdbx_description
1 polymer ?
#
loop_
_entity_poly.entity_id
_entity_poly.type
_entity_poly.pdbx_seq_one_letter_code
_entity_poly.pdbx_strand_id
1 'polypeptide(L)'
;MSIRLGGACLAVIVGLMAAVSSASAGDKINAEVLNFSDQDRWVQVTDMICNEVLYKDKLGAQTKLPVSLCTDDTGHAKLQFYIRIGCTKNQTIIKKDIVEGQTVSF
;
A
#
# COMPACT_ATOMS: atom_id res chain seq x y z
N MET A 1 -49.51 -24.69 20.18
CA MET A 1 -50.16 -23.37 20.13
C MET A 1 -49.83 -22.65 21.43
N SER A 2 -49.09 -21.54 21.32
CA SER A 2 -48.76 -20.55 22.34
C SER A 2 -47.97 -20.97 23.58
N ILE A 3 -46.63 -20.84 23.49
CA ILE A 3 -45.77 -20.48 24.61
C ILE A 3 -45.12 -19.14 24.24
N ARG A 4 -45.11 -18.20 25.20
CA ARG A 4 -43.97 -17.35 25.63
C ARG A 4 -44.54 -16.05 26.21
N LEU A 5 -44.71 -16.03 27.54
CA LEU A 5 -43.75 -15.47 28.51
C LEU A 5 -43.29 -14.06 28.09
N GLY A 6 -44.04 -13.08 28.60
CA GLY A 6 -43.55 -11.73 28.80
C GLY A 6 -42.41 -11.74 29.81
N GLY A 7 -41.37 -10.99 29.49
CA GLY A 7 -40.18 -10.83 30.29
C GLY A 7 -39.33 -9.77 29.62
N ALA A 8 -39.61 -8.50 29.95
CA ALA A 8 -38.73 -7.41 29.63
C ALA A 8 -37.40 -7.67 30.35
N CYS A 9 -36.35 -7.95 29.59
CA CYS A 9 -34.99 -7.81 30.08
C CYS A 9 -34.17 -7.17 28.95
N LEU A 10 -33.94 -5.89 29.14
CA LEU A 10 -32.98 -5.05 28.42
C LEU A 10 -31.63 -5.78 28.33
N ALA A 11 -31.12 -5.99 27.12
CA ALA A 11 -29.70 -6.23 26.90
C ALA A 11 -29.34 -5.81 25.47
N VAL A 12 -29.30 -4.50 25.23
CA VAL A 12 -28.65 -3.93 24.05
C VAL A 12 -27.14 -3.99 24.31
N ILE A 13 -26.50 -5.08 23.90
CA ILE A 13 -25.03 -5.14 23.85
C ILE A 13 -24.63 -4.62 22.47
N VAL A 14 -24.50 -3.30 22.36
CA VAL A 14 -23.79 -2.66 21.25
C VAL A 14 -22.30 -2.85 21.54
N GLY A 15 -21.73 -3.93 20.99
CA GLY A 15 -20.29 -4.13 20.93
C GLY A 15 -19.69 -3.16 19.92
N LEU A 16 -19.30 -1.97 20.38
CA LEU A 16 -18.49 -1.05 19.59
C LEU A 16 -17.07 -1.63 19.50
N MET A 17 -16.82 -2.46 18.49
CA MET A 17 -15.46 -2.75 18.05
C MET A 17 -14.89 -1.47 17.44
N ALA A 18 -14.24 -0.67 18.28
CA ALA A 18 -13.35 0.38 17.82
C ALA A 18 -12.17 -0.30 17.11
N ALA A 19 -12.26 -0.43 15.79
CA ALA A 19 -11.09 -0.64 14.96
C ALA A 19 -10.20 0.60 15.15
N VAL A 20 -9.24 0.50 16.06
CA VAL A 20 -8.12 1.43 16.15
C VAL A 20 -7.27 1.20 14.90
N SER A 21 -7.69 1.81 13.78
CA SER A 21 -6.77 2.09 12.69
C SER A 21 -5.78 3.11 13.25
N SER A 22 -4.64 2.64 13.74
CA SER A 22 -3.49 3.48 14.02
C SER A 22 -3.03 4.07 12.69
N ALA A 23 -3.68 5.15 12.27
CA ALA A 23 -3.17 6.04 11.24
C ALA A 23 -2.02 6.81 11.88
N SER A 24 -0.81 6.25 11.82
CA SER A 24 0.39 7.05 11.92
C SER A 24 0.33 8.02 10.75
N ALA A 25 -0.04 9.27 11.02
CA ALA A 25 0.16 10.36 10.07
C ALA A 25 1.68 10.60 9.96
N GLY A 26 2.37 9.68 9.28
CA GLY A 26 3.72 9.93 8.80
C GLY A 26 3.63 10.99 7.72
N ASP A 27 4.60 11.89 7.70
CA ASP A 27 4.74 12.84 6.60
C ASP A 27 4.80 12.03 5.28
N LYS A 28 3.96 12.43 4.33
CA LYS A 28 3.90 11.78 3.02
C LYS A 28 4.50 12.69 1.97
N ILE A 29 5.33 12.10 1.12
CA ILE A 29 5.85 12.73 -0.08
C ILE A 29 5.18 12.15 -1.33
N ASN A 30 5.12 12.93 -2.40
CA ASN A 30 4.67 12.48 -3.70
C ASN A 30 5.88 12.11 -4.55
N ALA A 31 5.80 10.98 -5.23
CA ALA A 31 6.80 10.54 -6.19
C ALA A 31 6.12 9.90 -7.40
N GLU A 32 6.88 9.69 -8.46
CA GLU A 32 6.43 8.91 -9.62
C GLU A 32 7.25 7.64 -9.74
N VAL A 33 6.59 6.51 -9.93
CA VAL A 33 7.23 5.25 -10.30
C VAL A 33 7.17 5.08 -11.82
N LEU A 34 8.31 4.82 -12.46
CA LEU A 34 8.41 4.64 -13.92
C LEU A 34 8.88 3.23 -14.27
N ASN A 35 8.10 2.52 -15.09
CA ASN A 35 8.59 1.34 -15.80
C ASN A 35 9.43 1.80 -17.00
N PHE A 36 10.77 1.73 -16.89
CA PHE A 36 11.65 2.16 -17.98
C PHE A 36 11.83 1.08 -19.06
N SER A 37 11.34 -0.14 -18.83
CA SER A 37 11.37 -1.21 -19.82
C SER A 37 10.35 -0.95 -20.92
N ASP A 38 10.69 -1.31 -22.16
CA ASP A 38 9.75 -1.32 -23.31
C ASP A 38 8.77 -2.51 -23.27
N GLN A 39 8.49 -3.03 -22.08
CA GLN A 39 7.68 -4.23 -21.87
C GLN A 39 6.72 -3.99 -20.72
N ASP A 40 5.51 -4.50 -20.86
CA ASP A 40 4.55 -4.56 -19.76
C ASP A 40 5.05 -5.55 -18.72
N ARG A 41 5.16 -5.09 -17.47
CA ARG A 41 5.66 -5.92 -16.38
C ARG A 41 4.65 -5.94 -15.26
N TRP A 42 4.41 -7.15 -14.73
CA TRP A 42 3.69 -7.25 -13.47
C TRP A 42 4.62 -6.79 -12.35
N VAL A 43 4.19 -5.78 -11.58
CA VAL A 43 4.96 -5.18 -10.51
C VAL A 43 4.09 -5.00 -9.28
N GLN A 44 4.68 -5.29 -8.11
CA GLN A 44 4.17 -4.85 -6.83
C GLN A 44 5.08 -3.72 -6.32
N VAL A 45 4.51 -2.54 -6.13
CA VAL A 45 5.16 -1.38 -5.54
C VAL A 45 4.75 -1.33 -4.06
N THR A 46 5.73 -1.38 -3.17
CA THR A 46 5.50 -1.40 -1.72
C THR A 46 6.29 -0.29 -1.06
N ASP A 47 5.58 0.57 -0.33
CA ASP A 47 6.17 1.50 0.62
C ASP A 47 6.73 0.72 1.80
N MET A 48 8.03 0.82 2.03
CA MET A 48 8.70 0.09 3.11
C MET A 48 8.65 0.80 4.47
N ILE A 49 8.31 2.10 4.50
CA ILE A 49 8.18 2.87 5.74
C ILE A 49 6.83 2.55 6.39
N CYS A 50 5.75 2.66 5.62
CA CYS A 50 4.40 2.31 6.08
C CYS A 50 4.03 0.84 5.88
N ASN A 51 4.90 0.04 5.24
CA ASN A 51 4.66 -1.36 4.89
C ASN A 51 3.35 -1.56 4.11
N GLU A 52 3.08 -0.66 3.16
CA GLU A 52 1.84 -0.59 2.39
C GLU A 52 2.08 -0.96 0.93
N VAL A 53 1.22 -1.82 0.36
CA VAL A 53 1.24 -2.11 -1.08
C VAL A 53 0.44 -1.03 -1.81
N LEU A 54 1.15 -0.17 -2.52
CA LEU A 54 0.55 0.97 -3.24
C LEU A 54 0.00 0.58 -4.61
N TYR A 55 0.62 -0.43 -5.23
CA TYR A 55 0.21 -0.92 -6.54
C TYR A 55 0.62 -2.37 -6.73
N LYS A 56 -0.23 -3.14 -7.42
CA LYS A 56 0.00 -4.57 -7.68
C LYS A 56 -0.72 -5.03 -8.94
N ASP A 57 -0.16 -4.72 -10.10
CA ASP A 57 -0.66 -5.20 -11.39
C ASP A 57 0.40 -5.01 -12.50
N LYS A 58 0.01 -5.18 -13.76
CA LYS A 58 0.79 -4.84 -14.94
C LYS A 58 0.92 -3.33 -15.10
N LEU A 59 2.15 -2.83 -15.00
CA LEU A 59 2.49 -1.46 -15.37
C LEU A 59 3.03 -1.44 -16.80
N GLY A 60 2.40 -0.63 -17.65
CA GLY A 60 2.75 -0.51 -19.06
C GLY A 60 4.15 0.07 -19.27
N ALA A 61 4.73 -0.18 -20.43
CA ALA A 61 6.00 0.44 -20.83
C ALA A 61 5.94 1.98 -20.75
N GLN A 62 7.02 2.62 -20.29
CA GLN A 62 7.15 4.08 -20.18
C GLN A 62 6.03 4.76 -19.37
N THR A 63 5.26 4.00 -18.59
CA THR A 63 4.13 4.50 -17.83
C THR A 63 4.60 5.02 -16.48
N LYS A 64 4.15 6.23 -16.14
CA LYS A 64 4.36 6.86 -14.84
C LYS A 64 3.17 6.57 -13.93
N LEU A 65 3.47 6.05 -12.74
CA LEU A 65 2.52 5.78 -11.69
C LEU A 65 2.77 6.76 -10.54
N PRO A 66 1.90 7.74 -10.29
CA PRO A 66 2.02 8.60 -9.12
C PRO A 66 1.78 7.78 -7.86
N VAL A 67 2.62 7.99 -6.85
CA VAL A 67 2.57 7.32 -5.56
C VAL A 67 2.75 8.33 -4.43
N SER A 68 2.09 8.06 -3.30
CA SER A 68 2.27 8.82 -2.06
C SER A 68 2.98 7.92 -1.05
N LEU A 69 4.15 8.33 -0.61
CA LEU A 69 5.08 7.53 0.20
C LEU A 69 5.25 8.14 1.58
N CYS A 70 5.21 7.32 2.61
CA CYS A 70 5.62 7.69 3.95
C CYS A 70 7.13 7.94 3.99
N THR A 71 7.53 8.96 4.74
CA THR A 71 8.92 9.25 5.03
C THR A 71 9.34 8.74 6.40
N ASP A 72 10.61 8.37 6.53
CA ASP A 72 11.25 8.15 7.82
C ASP A 72 11.51 9.47 8.57
N ASP A 73 12.12 9.39 9.75
CA ASP A 73 12.47 10.54 10.59
C ASP A 73 13.44 11.53 9.91
N THR A 74 14.07 11.14 8.79
CA THR A 74 14.96 11.99 7.99
C THR A 74 14.23 12.67 6.83
N GLY A 75 12.94 12.40 6.65
CA GLY A 75 12.14 12.93 5.54
C GLY A 75 12.34 12.16 4.23
N HIS A 76 12.93 10.97 4.27
CA HIS A 76 13.18 10.15 3.09
C HIS A 76 12.24 8.95 3.02
N ALA A 77 11.79 8.62 1.81
CA ALA A 77 11.00 7.42 1.58
C ALA A 77 11.84 6.24 1.06
N LYS A 78 11.26 5.04 1.16
CA LYS A 78 11.86 3.80 0.70
C LYS A 78 10.83 2.92 -0.01
N LEU A 79 11.15 2.50 -1.23
CA LEU A 79 10.30 1.64 -2.05
C LEU A 79 10.93 0.27 -2.28
N GLN A 80 10.09 -0.75 -2.29
CA GLN A 80 10.40 -2.05 -2.83
C GLN A 80 9.56 -2.31 -4.08
N PHE A 81 10.23 -2.73 -5.15
CA PHE A 81 9.62 -3.25 -6.37
C PHE A 81 9.80 -4.76 -6.38
N TYR A 82 8.71 -5.51 -6.39
CA TYR A 82 8.75 -6.93 -6.71
C TYR A 82 8.16 -7.14 -8.11
N ILE A 83 9.00 -7.58 -9.04
CA ILE A 83 8.71 -7.64 -10.47
C ILE A 83 8.64 -9.11 -10.87
N ARG A 84 7.59 -9.47 -11.62
CA ARG A 84 7.44 -10.78 -12.25
C ARG A 84 7.53 -10.64 -13.76
N ILE A 85 8.48 -11.34 -14.37
CA ILE A 85 8.72 -11.35 -15.80
C ILE A 85 8.38 -12.75 -16.31
N GLY A 86 7.23 -12.88 -16.98
CA GLY A 86 6.69 -14.18 -17.36
C GLY A 86 6.36 -15.06 -16.15
N CYS A 87 6.49 -16.38 -16.32
CA CYS A 87 6.04 -17.35 -15.30
C CYS A 87 7.08 -17.70 -14.24
N THR A 88 8.37 -17.44 -14.49
CA THR A 88 9.47 -18.03 -13.69
C THR A 88 10.52 -17.04 -13.22
N LYS A 89 10.60 -15.85 -13.80
CA LYS A 89 11.61 -14.85 -13.43
C LYS A 89 11.00 -13.83 -12.49
N ASN A 90 11.56 -13.76 -11.28
CA ASN A 90 11.18 -12.79 -10.27
C ASN A 90 12.40 -11.94 -9.90
N GLN A 91 12.18 -10.65 -9.68
CA GLN A 91 13.21 -9.72 -9.23
C GLN A 91 12.66 -8.87 -8.08
N THR A 92 13.50 -8.56 -7.10
CA THR A 92 13.20 -7.55 -6.08
C THR A 92 14.23 -6.45 -6.16
N ILE A 93 13.78 -5.20 -6.22
CA ILE A 93 14.63 -4.00 -6.24
C ILE A 93 14.20 -3.12 -5.07
N ILE A 94 15.17 -2.60 -4.32
CA ILE A 94 14.91 -1.65 -3.23
C ILE A 94 15.53 -0.31 -3.61
N LYS A 95 14.73 0.76 -3.53
CA LYS A 95 15.15 2.14 -3.71
C LYS A 95 14.99 2.86 -2.37
N LYS A 96 16.03 3.60 -1.98
CA LYS A 96 16.11 4.35 -0.71
C LYS A 96 16.32 5.82 -1.04
N ASP A 97 16.24 6.66 0.00
CA ASP A 97 16.56 8.09 -0.08
C ASP A 97 15.69 8.80 -1.13
N ILE A 98 14.42 8.40 -1.23
CA ILE A 98 13.46 8.99 -2.17
C ILE A 98 12.93 10.28 -1.56
N VAL A 99 12.91 11.35 -2.35
CA VAL A 99 12.47 12.69 -1.95
C VAL A 99 11.27 13.17 -2.75
N GLU A 100 10.61 14.23 -2.27
CA GLU A 100 9.44 14.85 -2.93
C GLU A 100 9.69 15.15 -4.41
N GLY A 101 8.73 14.78 -5.25
CA GLY A 101 8.73 15.02 -6.69
C GLY A 101 9.65 14.11 -7.50
N GLN A 102 10.37 13.17 -6.87
CA GLN A 102 11.31 12.32 -7.57
C GLN A 102 10.61 11.28 -8.47
N THR A 103 11.16 11.05 -9.67
CA THR A 103 10.83 9.89 -10.48
C THR A 103 11.76 8.73 -10.16
N VAL A 104 11.21 7.61 -9.71
CA VAL A 104 11.92 6.38 -9.35
C VAL A 104 11.67 5.34 -10.44
N SER A 105 12.72 5.00 -11.18
CA SER A 105 12.65 3.98 -12.24
C SER A 105 13.07 2.59 -11.76
N PHE A 106 12.49 1.58 -12.42
CA PHE A 106 12.84 0.17 -12.31
C PHE A 106 12.87 -0.52 -13.68
#